data_AF-A0A923M755-F1
#
_entry.id   AF-A0A923M755-F1
#
_cell.length_a   1.000
_cell.length_b   1.000
_cell.length_c   1.000
_cell.angle_alpha   90.00
_cell.angle_beta   90.00
_cell.angle_gamma   90.00
#
_symmetry.space_group_name_H-M   'P 1'
#
loop_
_entity.id
_entity.type
_entity.pdbx_description
1 polymer ?
#
loop_
_entity_poly.entity_id
_entity_poly.type
_entity_poly.pdbx_seq_one_letter_code
_entity_poly.pdbx_strand_id
1 'polypeptide(L)'
;MTGGSKERANPFGHTAIGVTGSGIFSYGNDTPLGSAPSTYITDQALHRDQTVTIIPRTPEQDQAALLNLAGNSCRNCVGPFDNCAVRTDTALRAGGVSTGMWPLPGGVARDAMQAPGATTYYIPKGTSLPAALVEALRNFNPPNVP
;
A
#
# COMPACT_ATOMS: atom_id res chain seq x y z
N MET A 1 3.26 1.25 2.69
CA MET A 1 2.46 1.88 1.63
C MET A 1 3.24 1.98 0.34
N THR A 2 2.71 1.41 -0.75
CA THR A 2 3.32 1.48 -2.09
C THR A 2 2.47 2.36 -3.00
N GLY A 3 3.06 3.36 -3.66
CA GLY A 3 2.43 4.18 -4.69
C GLY A 3 3.18 4.07 -6.01
N GLY A 4 2.48 3.90 -7.14
CA GLY A 4 3.09 3.82 -8.47
C GLY A 4 2.25 4.48 -9.55
N SER A 5 2.90 5.13 -10.52
CA SER A 5 2.27 5.81 -11.66
C SER A 5 2.45 4.98 -12.94
N LYS A 6 1.40 4.84 -13.75
CA LYS A 6 1.50 4.22 -15.09
C LYS A 6 1.66 5.36 -16.09
N GLU A 7 2.89 5.64 -16.50
CA GLU A 7 3.32 6.87 -17.21
C GLU A 7 2.55 7.27 -18.48
N ARG A 8 1.64 6.45 -19.01
CA ARG A 8 0.86 6.81 -20.22
C ARG A 8 -0.65 6.54 -20.14
N ALA A 9 -1.16 5.90 -19.08
CA ALA A 9 -2.58 5.49 -19.03
C ALA A 9 -3.29 5.74 -17.69
N ASN A 10 -2.57 6.11 -16.62
CA ASN A 10 -3.18 6.52 -15.37
C ASN A 10 -2.37 7.69 -14.76
N PRO A 11 -2.72 8.95 -15.11
CA PRO A 11 -2.00 10.13 -14.61
C PRO A 11 -2.18 10.35 -13.10
N PHE A 12 -3.16 9.70 -12.47
CA PHE A 12 -3.45 9.82 -11.03
C PHE A 12 -2.68 8.80 -10.18
N GLY A 13 -2.20 7.72 -10.80
CA GLY A 13 -1.48 6.63 -10.14
C GLY A 13 -2.39 5.62 -9.44
N HIS A 14 -1.79 4.73 -8.67
CA HIS A 14 -2.48 3.74 -7.83
C HIS A 14 -1.72 3.59 -6.51
N THR A 15 -2.45 3.39 -5.41
CA THR A 15 -1.85 3.17 -4.10
C THR A 15 -2.49 1.97 -3.41
N ALA A 16 -1.70 1.31 -2.57
CA ALA A 16 -2.09 0.14 -1.79
C ALA A 16 -1.37 0.15 -0.43
N ILE A 17 -2.01 -0.49 0.55
CA ILE A 17 -1.50 -0.61 1.92
C ILE A 17 -1.14 -2.04 2.27
N GLY A 18 0.06 -2.23 2.80
CA GLY A 18 0.42 -3.46 3.52
C GLY A 18 0.27 -3.23 5.02
N VAL A 19 -0.28 -4.21 5.73
CA VAL A 19 -0.34 -4.23 7.19
C VAL A 19 0.44 -5.43 7.71
N THR A 20 1.25 -5.24 8.74
CA THR A 20 2.09 -6.28 9.34
C THR A 20 1.27 -7.53 9.64
N GLY A 21 1.77 -8.71 9.27
CA GLY A 21 1.10 -10.00 9.44
C GLY A 21 -0.21 -10.20 8.68
N SER A 22 -0.62 -9.27 7.82
CA SER A 22 -1.96 -9.28 7.21
C SER A 22 -1.96 -9.15 5.69
N GLY A 23 -0.79 -8.96 5.07
CA GLY A 23 -0.64 -8.83 3.62
C GLY A 23 -0.95 -7.43 3.10
N ILE A 24 -1.15 -7.37 1.77
CA ILE A 24 -1.43 -6.14 1.03
C ILE A 24 -2.91 -6.03 0.64
N PHE A 25 -3.44 -4.82 0.78
CA PHE A 25 -4.79 -4.43 0.45
C PHE A 25 -4.73 -3.39 -0.66
N SER A 26 -5.16 -3.80 -1.84
CA SER A 26 -5.18 -2.99 -3.05
C SER A 26 -6.60 -3.00 -3.60
N TYR A 27 -7.27 -1.85 -3.51
CA TYR A 27 -8.69 -1.72 -3.90
C TYR A 27 -8.82 -1.14 -5.30
N GLY A 28 -9.88 -1.46 -6.02
CA GLY A 28 -10.09 -1.04 -7.40
C GLY A 28 -9.24 -1.80 -8.41
N ASN A 29 -8.79 -3.00 -8.06
CA ASN A 29 -8.16 -3.95 -8.96
C ASN A 29 -8.37 -5.40 -8.49
N ASP A 30 -7.86 -6.35 -9.27
CA ASP A 30 -8.03 -7.78 -9.01
C ASP A 30 -7.01 -8.40 -8.05
N THR A 31 -6.23 -7.59 -7.33
CA THR A 31 -5.34 -8.08 -6.27
C THR A 31 -6.20 -8.69 -5.15
N PRO A 32 -5.96 -9.94 -4.73
CA PRO A 32 -6.62 -10.49 -3.54
C PRO A 32 -6.24 -9.66 -2.30
N LEU A 33 -7.25 -9.27 -1.50
CA LEU A 33 -7.01 -8.53 -0.26
C LEU A 33 -6.29 -9.43 0.75
N GLY A 34 -5.23 -8.90 1.36
CA GLY A 34 -4.36 -9.65 2.25
C GLY A 34 -3.44 -10.64 1.52
N SER A 35 -3.11 -10.40 0.26
CA SER A 35 -2.12 -11.21 -0.47
C SER A 35 -0.67 -10.86 -0.09
N ALA A 36 0.30 -11.65 -0.56
CA ALA A 36 1.72 -11.37 -0.35
C ALA A 36 2.12 -10.02 -0.97
N PRO A 37 2.70 -9.09 -0.18
CA PRO A 37 3.17 -7.81 -0.69
C PRO A 37 4.28 -7.94 -1.72
N SER A 38 5.20 -8.89 -1.55
CA SER A 38 6.31 -9.12 -2.49
C SER A 38 5.81 -9.51 -3.88
N THR A 39 4.82 -10.41 -3.96
CA THR A 39 4.17 -10.81 -5.22
C THR A 39 3.51 -9.61 -5.88
N TYR A 40 2.70 -8.86 -5.13
CA TYR A 40 2.04 -7.67 -5.67
C TYR A 40 3.05 -6.65 -6.21
N ILE A 41 4.06 -6.29 -5.43
CA ILE A 41 5.06 -5.27 -5.83
C ILE A 41 5.84 -5.75 -7.06
N THR A 42 6.20 -7.03 -7.10
CA THR A 42 6.91 -7.62 -8.25
C THR A 42 6.04 -7.57 -9.51
N ASP A 43 4.78 -7.98 -9.42
CA ASP A 43 3.83 -7.93 -10.55
C ASP A 43 3.61 -6.50 -11.03
N GLN A 44 3.48 -5.55 -10.10
CA GLN A 44 3.35 -4.15 -10.45
C GLN A 44 4.61 -3.60 -11.14
N ALA A 45 5.81 -4.10 -10.78
CA ALA A 45 7.07 -3.61 -11.32
C ALA A 45 7.24 -3.99 -12.79
N LEU A 46 6.56 -5.04 -13.26
CA LEU A 46 6.52 -5.39 -14.69
C LEU A 46 5.85 -4.29 -15.54
N HIS A 47 4.99 -3.48 -14.94
CA HIS A 47 4.12 -2.57 -15.67
C HIS A 47 4.44 -1.09 -15.44
N ARG A 48 5.05 -0.75 -14.30
CA ARG A 48 5.23 0.63 -13.85
C ARG A 48 6.34 0.78 -12.82
N ASP A 49 6.81 2.01 -12.71
CA ASP A 49 7.62 2.43 -11.58
C ASP A 49 6.79 2.48 -10.31
N GLN A 50 7.45 2.22 -9.19
CA GLN A 50 6.84 2.22 -7.87
C GLN A 50 7.72 2.89 -6.84
N THR A 51 7.06 3.49 -5.88
CA THR A 51 7.62 3.99 -4.64
C THR A 51 7.01 3.16 -3.51
N VAL A 52 7.84 2.49 -2.71
CA VAL A 52 7.42 1.68 -1.57
C VAL A 52 7.94 2.32 -0.29
N THR A 53 7.03 2.77 0.56
CA THR A 53 7.35 3.36 1.86
C THR A 53 6.97 2.39 2.97
N ILE A 54 7.95 2.02 3.80
CA ILE A 54 7.76 1.27 5.04
C ILE A 54 7.66 2.27 6.19
N ILE A 55 6.57 2.19 6.95
CA ILE A 55 6.31 3.09 8.08
C ILE A 55 6.38 2.24 9.35
N PRO A 56 7.31 2.50 10.29
CA PRO A 56 7.37 1.78 11.55
C PRO A 56 6.12 2.08 12.38
N ARG A 57 5.33 1.06 12.71
CA ARG A 57 4.09 1.15 13.50
C ARG A 57 4.15 0.18 14.68
N THR A 58 3.38 0.47 15.72
CA THR A 58 3.17 -0.49 16.82
C THR A 58 2.12 -1.53 16.44
N PRO A 59 2.09 -2.71 17.10
CA PRO A 59 1.05 -3.71 16.86
C PRO A 59 -0.38 -3.16 16.97
N GLU A 60 -0.63 -2.23 17.89
CA GLU A 60 -1.93 -1.61 18.09
C GLU A 60 -2.31 -0.69 16.91
N GLN A 61 -1.35 0.03 16.35
CA GLN A 61 -1.55 0.87 15.17
C GLN A 61 -1.84 0.01 13.93
N ASP A 62 -1.10 -1.08 13.73
CA ASP A 62 -1.35 -2.02 12.65
C ASP A 62 -2.72 -2.69 12.79
N GLN A 63 -3.10 -3.08 14.01
CA GLN A 63 -4.42 -3.63 14.29
C GLN A 63 -5.54 -2.62 14.00
N ALA A 64 -5.36 -1.34 14.33
CA ALA A 64 -6.33 -0.30 14.04
C ALA A 64 -6.49 -0.07 12.52
N ALA A 65 -5.38 -0.07 11.77
CA ALA A 65 -5.41 -0.03 10.31
C ALA A 65 -6.14 -1.25 9.72
N LEU A 66 -5.88 -2.45 10.26
CA LEU A 66 -6.55 -3.67 9.82
C LEU A 66 -8.05 -3.66 10.09
N LEU A 67 -8.48 -3.19 11.27
CA LEU A 67 -9.91 -3.07 11.59
C LEU A 67 -10.62 -2.09 10.64
N ASN A 68 -9.95 -0.99 10.26
CA ASN A 68 -10.48 -0.07 9.25
C ASN A 68 -10.68 -0.76 7.89
N LEU A 69 -9.73 -1.61 7.48
CA LEU A 69 -9.78 -2.36 6.22
C LEU A 69 -10.80 -3.51 6.25
N ALA A 70 -10.96 -4.18 7.39
CA ALA A 70 -11.86 -5.32 7.56
C ALA A 70 -13.34 -4.96 7.31
N GLY A 71 -13.71 -3.68 7.48
CA GLY A 71 -15.03 -3.17 7.12
C GLY A 71 -15.35 -3.23 5.61
N ASN A 72 -14.36 -3.52 4.75
CA ASN A 72 -14.49 -3.46 3.30
C ASN A 72 -13.93 -4.72 2.61
N SER A 73 -14.68 -5.82 2.62
CA SER A 73 -14.28 -7.07 1.98
C SER A 73 -14.35 -7.05 0.45
N CYS A 74 -15.10 -6.10 -0.14
CA CYS A 74 -15.23 -6.01 -1.60
C CYS A 74 -14.09 -5.19 -2.22
N ARG A 75 -13.13 -5.89 -2.84
CA ARG A 75 -11.94 -5.29 -3.48
C ARG A 75 -12.27 -4.32 -4.62
N ASN A 76 -13.34 -4.58 -5.38
CA ASN A 76 -13.73 -3.81 -6.58
C ASN A 76 -14.98 -2.94 -6.37
N CYS A 77 -15.57 -2.92 -5.17
CA CYS A 77 -16.69 -2.03 -4.85
C CYS A 77 -16.17 -0.63 -4.48
N VAL A 78 -15.41 -0.03 -5.37
CA VAL A 78 -14.89 1.34 -5.23
C VAL A 78 -15.53 2.25 -6.28
N GLY A 79 -15.74 3.50 -5.93
CA GLY A 79 -16.30 4.53 -6.80
C GLY A 79 -15.43 5.79 -6.81
N PRO A 80 -15.89 6.90 -7.41
CA PRO A 80 -15.12 8.13 -7.49
C PRO A 80 -14.80 8.74 -6.10
N PHE A 81 -15.69 8.56 -5.13
CA PHE A 81 -15.56 9.13 -3.77
C PHE A 81 -15.02 8.16 -2.72
N ASP A 82 -15.13 6.86 -2.95
CA ASP A 82 -14.54 5.78 -2.14
C ASP A 82 -13.66 4.96 -3.06
N ASN A 83 -12.39 5.36 -3.18
CA ASN A 83 -11.45 4.81 -4.14
C ASN A 83 -10.20 4.22 -3.45
N CYS A 84 -9.24 3.76 -4.25
CA CYS A 84 -7.99 3.20 -3.72
C CYS A 84 -7.24 4.17 -2.81
N ALA A 85 -7.19 5.46 -3.16
CA ALA A 85 -6.53 6.48 -2.35
C ALA A 85 -7.29 6.71 -1.04
N VAL A 86 -8.61 6.86 -1.09
CA VAL A 86 -9.44 7.08 0.11
C VAL A 86 -9.31 5.92 1.10
N ARG A 87 -9.46 4.66 0.65
CA ARG A 87 -9.32 3.49 1.55
C ARG A 87 -7.92 3.34 2.14
N THR A 88 -6.92 3.70 1.35
CA THR A 88 -5.52 3.67 1.78
C THR A 88 -5.25 4.79 2.80
N ASP A 89 -5.80 5.98 2.58
CA ASP A 89 -5.69 7.13 3.47
C ASP A 89 -6.41 6.88 4.81
N THR A 90 -7.64 6.38 4.79
CA THR A 90 -8.38 6.07 6.03
C THR A 90 -7.67 5.02 6.87
N ALA A 91 -7.05 4.03 6.23
CA ALA A 91 -6.26 3.02 6.92
C ALA A 91 -4.96 3.60 7.52
N LEU A 92 -4.28 4.53 6.83
CA LEU A 92 -3.14 5.28 7.41
C LEU A 92 -3.53 6.04 8.66
N ARG A 93 -4.65 6.76 8.58
CA ARG A 93 -5.17 7.55 9.70
C ARG A 93 -5.51 6.65 10.88
N ALA A 94 -6.18 5.53 10.63
CA ALA A 94 -6.46 4.54 11.66
C ALA A 94 -5.17 3.99 12.30
N GLY A 95 -4.11 3.80 11.51
CA GLY A 95 -2.76 3.45 11.98
C GLY A 95 -1.95 4.61 12.58
N GLY A 96 -2.59 5.76 12.86
CA GLY A 96 -1.96 6.90 13.53
C GLY A 96 -1.03 7.75 12.67
N VAL A 97 -1.13 7.66 11.33
CA VAL A 97 -0.45 8.58 10.42
C VAL A 97 -1.36 9.78 10.15
N SER A 98 -0.82 11.00 10.33
CA SER A 98 -1.56 12.21 9.97
C SER A 98 -1.59 12.36 8.45
N THR A 99 -2.78 12.45 7.87
CA THR A 99 -2.97 12.61 6.42
C THR A 99 -3.85 13.81 6.08
N GLY A 100 -3.74 14.29 4.85
CA GLY A 100 -4.59 15.33 4.27
C GLY A 100 -5.93 14.86 3.70
N MET A 101 -6.29 13.57 3.86
CA MET A 101 -7.50 12.96 3.27
C MET A 101 -7.55 13.11 1.76
N TRP A 102 -6.47 12.68 1.10
CA TRP A 102 -6.30 12.90 -0.32
C TRP A 102 -7.15 11.95 -1.17
N PRO A 103 -7.98 12.46 -2.10
CA PRO A 103 -8.74 11.61 -3.02
C PRO A 103 -7.87 11.01 -4.14
N LEU A 104 -6.59 11.39 -4.19
CA LEU A 104 -5.64 10.99 -5.22
C LEU A 104 -4.43 10.26 -4.61
N PRO A 105 -3.95 9.18 -5.24
CA PRO A 105 -2.84 8.36 -4.75
C PRO A 105 -1.55 9.14 -4.43
N GLY A 106 -1.24 10.18 -5.23
CA GLY A 106 -0.02 10.97 -5.03
C GLY A 106 0.03 11.72 -3.70
N GLY A 107 -1.12 12.17 -3.17
CA GLY A 107 -1.19 12.81 -1.85
C GLY A 107 -0.96 11.82 -0.72
N VAL A 108 -1.61 10.65 -0.81
CA VAL A 108 -1.44 9.55 0.15
C VAL A 108 0.01 9.07 0.20
N ALA A 109 0.66 8.94 -0.95
CA ALA A 109 2.07 8.58 -1.02
C ALA A 109 2.98 9.62 -0.34
N ARG A 110 2.68 10.92 -0.52
CA ARG A 110 3.42 12.02 0.13
C ARG A 110 3.32 11.95 1.65
N ASP A 111 2.12 11.78 2.18
CA ASP A 111 1.91 11.69 3.62
C ASP A 111 2.59 10.46 4.21
N ALA A 112 2.53 9.31 3.52
CA ALA A 112 3.25 8.11 3.90
C ALA A 112 4.77 8.34 3.97
N MET A 113 5.36 9.00 2.95
CA MET A 113 6.78 9.33 2.92
C MET A 113 7.22 10.30 4.03
N GLN A 114 6.30 11.13 4.52
CA GLN A 114 6.55 12.11 5.59
C GLN A 114 6.30 11.54 6.99
N ALA A 115 5.77 10.32 7.11
CA ALA A 115 5.51 9.71 8.41
C ALA A 115 6.83 9.51 9.21
N PRO A 116 6.81 9.72 10.54
CA PRO A 116 8.02 9.57 11.36
C PRO A 116 8.65 8.18 11.23
N GLY A 117 9.95 8.14 10.93
CA GLY A 117 10.72 6.91 10.75
C GLY A 117 10.46 6.17 9.44
N ALA A 118 9.69 6.76 8.51
CA ALA A 118 9.41 6.13 7.22
C ALA A 118 10.69 5.93 6.39
N THR A 119 10.80 4.77 5.76
CA THR A 119 11.86 4.44 4.80
C THR A 119 11.25 4.21 3.43
N THR A 120 11.75 4.90 2.41
CA THR A 120 11.17 4.83 1.06
C THR A 120 12.16 4.22 0.06
N TYR A 121 11.66 3.30 -0.75
CA TYR A 121 12.36 2.60 -1.81
C TYR A 121 11.74 2.98 -3.15
N TYR A 122 12.56 3.31 -4.14
CA TYR A 122 12.12 3.45 -5.52
C TYR A 122 12.44 2.16 -6.28
N ILE A 123 11.48 1.67 -7.03
CA ILE A 123 11.55 0.44 -7.82
C ILE A 123 11.26 0.81 -9.26
N PRO A 124 12.29 0.92 -10.11
CA PRO A 124 12.10 1.15 -11.52
C PRO A 124 11.36 -0.02 -12.18
N LYS A 125 10.56 0.29 -13.20
CA LYS A 125 9.88 -0.72 -14.00
C LYS A 125 10.88 -1.76 -14.56
N GLY A 126 10.50 -3.03 -14.49
CA GLY A 126 11.25 -4.16 -15.02
C GLY A 126 12.47 -4.56 -14.19
N THR A 127 12.62 -4.02 -12.98
CA THR A 127 13.72 -4.34 -12.06
C THR A 127 13.28 -5.27 -10.92
N SER A 128 14.26 -5.95 -10.32
CA SER A 128 14.06 -6.74 -9.10
C SER A 128 13.98 -5.86 -7.86
N LEU A 129 13.25 -6.33 -6.84
CA LEU A 129 13.15 -5.63 -5.56
C LEU A 129 14.51 -5.55 -4.85
N PRO A 130 14.85 -4.40 -4.21
CA PRO A 130 16.03 -4.30 -3.36
C PRO A 130 16.00 -5.33 -2.22
N ALA A 131 17.14 -5.95 -1.90
CA ALA A 131 17.21 -6.99 -0.85
C ALA A 131 16.69 -6.52 0.52
N ALA A 132 17.01 -5.29 0.92
CA ALA A 132 16.51 -4.68 2.15
C ALA A 132 14.98 -4.54 2.17
N LEU A 133 14.38 -4.26 1.01
CA LEU A 133 12.92 -4.21 0.89
C LEU A 133 12.32 -5.62 1.00
N VAL A 134 12.91 -6.61 0.32
CA VAL A 134 12.46 -8.01 0.42
C VAL A 134 12.44 -8.48 1.88
N GLU A 135 13.48 -8.18 2.64
CA GLU A 135 13.53 -8.52 4.07
C GLU A 135 12.41 -7.83 4.86
N ALA A 136 12.23 -6.52 4.65
CA ALA A 136 11.18 -5.76 5.34
C ALA A 136 9.77 -6.29 5.04
N LEU A 137 9.51 -6.73 3.80
CA LEU A 137 8.20 -7.23 3.38
C LEU A 137 7.82 -8.56 4.02
N ARG A 138 8.77 -9.36 4.53
CA ARG A 138 8.47 -10.63 5.22
C ARG A 138 7.57 -10.42 6.42
N ASN A 139 7.76 -9.32 7.15
CA ASN A 139 6.94 -8.99 8.32
C ASN A 139 5.46 -8.72 7.96
N PHE A 140 5.17 -8.45 6.69
CA PHE A 140 3.82 -8.17 6.20
C PHE A 140 3.14 -9.41 5.64
N ASN A 141 3.83 -10.55 5.49
CA ASN A 141 3.21 -11.76 4.96
C ASN A 141 2.10 -12.26 5.91
N PRO A 142 0.93 -12.66 5.37
CA PRO A 142 -0.10 -13.32 6.18
C PRO A 142 0.41 -14.68 6.68
N PRO A 143 -0.16 -15.23 7.78
CA PRO A 143 0.28 -16.50 8.36
C PRO A 143 0.23 -17.71 7.41
N ASN A 144 -0.55 -17.62 6.34
CA ASN A 144 -0.81 -18.71 5.40
C ASN A 144 -0.21 -18.47 4.01
N VAL A 145 0.72 -17.52 3.86
CA VAL A 145 1.44 -17.32 2.59
C VAL A 145 2.92 -17.63 2.84
N PRO A 146 3.53 -18.57 2.09
CA PRO A 146 4.92 -18.99 2.28
C PRO A 146 5.92 -17.84 2.08
#